data_AF-A0A6I7QH32-F1
#
_entry.id   AF-A0A6I7QH32-F1
#
_cell.length_a   1.000
_cell.length_b   1.000
_cell.length_c   1.000
_cell.angle_alpha   90.00
_cell.angle_beta   90.00
_cell.angle_gamma   90.00
#
_symmetry.space_group_name_H-M   'P 1'
#
loop_
_entity.id
_entity.type
_entity.pdbx_description
1 polymer ?
#
loop_
_entity_poly.entity_id
_entity_poly.type
_entity_poly.pdbx_seq_one_letter_code
_entity_poly.pdbx_strand_id
1 'polypeptide(L)'
;METYQIYTLTSAVLFVIGIGGIFASKHFIKKIIATMIMGGGVFLTFVSLAERDALAFADPVPHALVITGIVVAVASAAFALALARRIYQLTGEESFTDDK
;
A
#
# COMPACT_ATOMS: atom_id res chain seq x y z
N MET A 1 -9.42 -12.05 -22.05
CA MET A 1 -8.95 -11.73 -20.68
C MET A 1 -10.16 -11.25 -19.94
N GLU A 2 -10.61 -12.02 -18.96
CA GLU A 2 -11.69 -11.60 -18.07
C GLU A 2 -11.21 -10.42 -17.22
N THR A 3 -12.09 -9.49 -16.88
CA THR A 3 -11.74 -8.25 -16.17
C THR A 3 -11.01 -8.52 -14.85
N TYR A 4 -11.41 -9.57 -14.12
CA TYR A 4 -10.77 -9.99 -12.88
C TYR A 4 -9.29 -10.40 -13.07
N GLN A 5 -8.92 -10.99 -14.21
CA GLN A 5 -7.55 -11.42 -14.47
C GLN A 5 -6.63 -10.20 -14.63
N ILE A 6 -7.12 -9.15 -15.29
CA ILE A 6 -6.40 -7.89 -15.47
C ILE A 6 -6.18 -7.21 -14.12
N TYR A 7 -7.20 -7.15 -13.26
CA TYR A 7 -7.08 -6.56 -11.93
C TYR A 7 -6.15 -7.36 -11.01
N THR A 8 -6.22 -8.70 -11.03
CA THR A 8 -5.31 -9.55 -10.24
C THR A 8 -3.85 -9.43 -10.69
N LEU A 9 -3.59 -9.36 -12.00
CA LEU A 9 -2.23 -9.13 -12.52
C LEU A 9 -1.73 -7.74 -12.17
N THR A 10 -2.57 -6.72 -12.33
CA THR A 10 -2.22 -5.33 -12.00
C THR A 10 -1.92 -5.18 -10.51
N SER A 11 -2.70 -5.84 -9.65
CA SER A 11 -2.52 -5.79 -8.21
C SER A 11 -1.22 -6.46 -7.77
N ALA A 12 -0.86 -7.59 -8.39
CA ALA A 12 0.42 -8.26 -8.16
C ALA A 12 1.61 -7.37 -8.59
N VAL A 13 1.52 -6.69 -9.74
CA VAL A 13 2.55 -5.75 -10.20
C VAL A 13 2.68 -4.58 -9.22
N LEU A 14 1.57 -3.96 -8.79
CA LEU A 14 1.60 -2.88 -7.80
C LEU A 14 2.22 -3.31 -6.48
N PHE A 15 1.89 -4.52 -6.02
CA PHE A 15 2.46 -5.06 -4.78
C PHE A 15 3.98 -5.25 -4.88
N VAL A 16 4.47 -5.80 -5.98
CA VAL A 16 5.91 -5.97 -6.23
C VAL A 16 6.63 -4.62 -6.35
N ILE A 17 6.03 -3.64 -7.02
CA ILE A 17 6.57 -2.27 -7.10
C ILE A 17 6.62 -1.63 -5.72
N GLY A 18 5.57 -1.77 -4.91
CA GLY A 18 5.51 -1.27 -3.55
C GLY A 18 6.60 -1.89 -2.67
N ILE A 19 6.75 -3.21 -2.69
CA ILE A 19 7.82 -3.93 -2.00
C ILE A 19 9.19 -3.44 -2.46
N GLY A 20 9.44 -3.41 -3.78
CA GLY A 20 10.70 -2.94 -4.34
C GLY A 20 11.00 -1.48 -3.94
N GLY A 21 9.98 -0.63 -3.88
CA GLY A 21 10.08 0.75 -3.43
C GLY A 21 10.49 0.88 -1.96
N ILE A 22 10.02 -0.01 -1.08
CA ILE A 22 10.38 0.00 0.34
C ILE A 22 11.88 -0.33 0.51
N PHE A 23 12.39 -1.31 -0.24
CA PHE A 23 13.79 -1.73 -0.16
C PHE A 23 14.74 -0.76 -0.87
N ALA A 24 14.34 -0.19 -2.01
CA ALA A 24 15.19 0.73 -2.77
C ALA A 24 15.26 2.14 -2.18
N SER A 25 14.27 2.54 -1.36
CA SER A 25 14.18 3.91 -0.86
C SER A 25 14.99 4.11 0.42
N LYS A 26 15.98 5.03 0.40
CA LYS A 26 16.69 5.46 1.62
C LYS A 26 15.89 6.49 2.44
N HIS A 27 15.13 7.35 1.76
CA HIS A 27 14.33 8.42 2.36
C HIS A 27 13.04 7.91 3.04
N PHE A 28 12.70 8.48 4.21
CA PHE A 28 11.48 8.11 4.94
C PHE A 28 10.20 8.34 4.13
N ILE A 29 10.08 9.47 3.43
CA ILE A 29 8.89 9.81 2.64
C ILE A 29 8.68 8.82 1.50
N LYS A 30 9.76 8.46 0.79
CA LYS A 30 9.69 7.48 -0.30
C LYS A 30 9.27 6.10 0.20
N LYS A 31 9.72 5.69 1.39
CA LYS A 31 9.24 4.46 2.04
C LYS A 31 7.75 4.53 2.36
N ILE A 32 7.24 5.66 2.87
CA ILE A 32 5.81 5.85 3.16
C ILE A 32 4.97 5.73 1.87
N ILE A 33 5.42 6.36 0.77
CA ILE A 33 4.75 6.27 -0.53
C ILE A 33 4.78 4.82 -1.05
N ALA A 34 5.91 4.13 -0.94
CA ALA A 34 6.03 2.74 -1.35
C ALA A 34 5.08 1.82 -0.56
N THR A 35 4.91 2.06 0.74
CA THR A 35 3.91 1.35 1.56
C THR A 35 2.48 1.62 1.11
N MET A 36 2.14 2.85 0.69
CA MET A 36 0.82 3.17 0.14
C MET A 36 0.56 2.48 -1.20
N ILE A 37 1.56 2.40 -2.07
CA ILE A 37 1.48 1.67 -3.35
C ILE A 37 1.27 0.16 -3.09
N MET A 38 2.06 -0.40 -2.16
CA MET A 38 1.92 -1.79 -1.74
C MET A 38 0.51 -2.08 -1.18
N GLY A 39 0.02 -1.22 -0.28
CA GLY A 39 -1.33 -1.31 0.28
C GLY A 39 -2.42 -1.22 -0.78
N GLY A 40 -2.27 -0.31 -1.75
CA GLY A 40 -3.17 -0.22 -2.91
C GLY A 40 -3.23 -1.50 -3.74
N GLY A 41 -2.09 -2.16 -3.95
CA GLY A 41 -2.04 -3.50 -4.58
C GLY A 41 -2.77 -4.57 -3.76
N VAL A 42 -2.63 -4.57 -2.43
CA VAL A 42 -3.38 -5.49 -1.57
C VAL A 42 -4.89 -5.24 -1.68
N PHE A 43 -5.33 -3.98 -1.59
CA PHE A 43 -6.75 -3.64 -1.70
C PHE A 43 -7.34 -4.04 -3.06
N LEU A 44 -6.62 -3.80 -4.15
CA LEU A 44 -7.06 -4.20 -5.49
C LEU A 44 -7.16 -5.73 -5.62
N THR A 45 -6.29 -6.48 -4.95
CA THR A 45 -6.36 -7.95 -4.90
C THR A 45 -7.65 -8.42 -4.23
N PHE A 46 -8.02 -7.84 -3.07
CA PHE A 46 -9.28 -8.17 -2.39
C PHE A 46 -10.51 -7.87 -3.25
N VAL A 47 -10.57 -6.71 -3.92
CA VAL A 47 -11.68 -6.36 -4.81
C VAL A 47 -11.75 -7.32 -6.00
N SER A 48 -10.61 -7.65 -6.61
CA SER A 48 -10.56 -8.57 -7.75
C SER A 48 -11.01 -9.99 -7.39
N LEU A 49 -10.73 -10.44 -6.16
CA LEU A 49 -11.21 -11.73 -5.67
C LEU A 49 -12.73 -11.72 -5.41
N ALA A 50 -13.27 -10.59 -4.95
CA ALA A 50 -14.71 -10.43 -4.70
C ALA A 50 -15.57 -10.51 -5.96
N GLU A 51 -14.99 -10.16 -7.12
CA GLU A 51 -15.64 -10.21 -8.43
C GLU A 51 -15.61 -11.63 -9.04
N ARG A 52 -14.64 -12.47 -8.64
CA ARG A 52 -14.42 -13.80 -9.23
C ARG A 52 -15.59 -14.77 -9.02
N ASP A 53 -16.20 -14.76 -7.83
CA ASP A 53 -17.29 -15.67 -7.45
C ASP A 53 -18.68 -15.03 -7.56
N ALA A 54 -18.77 -13.83 -8.15
CA ALA A 54 -19.99 -13.05 -8.25
C ALA A 54 -20.92 -13.55 -9.38
N LEU A 55 -21.74 -14.57 -9.11
CA LEU A 55 -22.76 -15.04 -10.07
C LEU A 55 -23.92 -14.04 -10.30
N ALA A 56 -24.12 -13.09 -9.38
CA ALA A 56 -25.16 -12.05 -9.49
C ALA A 56 -24.78 -10.71 -8.83
N PHE A 57 -24.01 -10.73 -7.73
CA PHE A 57 -23.49 -9.54 -7.04
C PHE A 57 -22.10 -9.81 -6.48
N ALA A 58 -21.26 -8.78 -6.42
CA ALA A 58 -19.92 -8.87 -5.82
C ALA A 58 -19.99 -9.21 -4.33
N ASP A 59 -19.03 -10.02 -3.84
CA ASP A 59 -18.98 -10.40 -2.43
C ASP A 59 -18.81 -9.14 -1.54
N PRO A 60 -19.74 -8.86 -0.60
CA PRO A 60 -19.66 -7.69 0.27
C PRO A 60 -18.52 -7.77 1.31
N VAL A 61 -18.01 -8.97 1.62
CA VAL A 61 -17.01 -9.15 2.70
C VAL A 61 -15.65 -8.53 2.32
N PRO A 62 -15.04 -8.84 1.16
CA PRO A 62 -13.79 -8.17 0.76
C PRO A 62 -13.97 -6.66 0.58
N HIS A 63 -15.15 -6.19 0.15
CA HIS A 63 -15.42 -4.76 0.02
C HIS A 63 -15.39 -4.04 1.38
N ALA A 64 -16.02 -4.62 2.41
CA ALA A 64 -15.97 -4.10 3.77
C ALA A 64 -14.54 -4.10 4.35
N LEU A 65 -13.75 -5.14 4.06
CA LEU A 65 -12.35 -5.22 4.46
C LEU A 65 -11.50 -4.14 3.80
N VAL A 66 -11.76 -3.81 2.53
CA VAL A 66 -11.02 -2.78 1.80
C VAL A 66 -11.32 -1.38 2.33
N ILE A 67 -12.57 -1.01 2.53
CA ILE A 67 -12.90 0.33 3.04
C ILE A 67 -12.34 0.57 4.45
N THR A 68 -12.36 -0.46 5.31
CA THR A 68 -11.77 -0.39 6.66
C THR A 68 -10.25 -0.34 6.58
N GLY A 69 -9.65 -1.16 5.72
CA GLY A 69 -8.21 -1.16 5.46
C GLY A 69 -7.70 0.18 4.94
N ILE A 70 -8.44 0.85 4.04
CA ILE A 70 -8.06 2.17 3.50
C ILE A 70 -7.96 3.21 4.63
N VAL A 71 -8.92 3.24 5.54
CA VAL A 71 -8.88 4.18 6.69
C VAL A 71 -7.65 3.92 7.56
N VAL A 72 -7.35 2.66 7.86
CA VAL A 72 -6.16 2.27 8.65
C VAL A 72 -4.86 2.61 7.92
N ALA A 73 -4.79 2.41 6.60
CA ALA A 73 -3.61 2.74 5.80
C ALA A 73 -3.34 4.26 5.78
N VAL A 74 -4.38 5.08 5.60
CA VAL A 74 -4.25 6.54 5.64
C VAL A 74 -3.82 7.02 7.03
N ALA A 75 -4.42 6.48 8.09
CA ALA A 75 -4.02 6.80 9.47
C ALA A 75 -2.56 6.41 9.76
N SER A 76 -2.13 5.23 9.29
CA SER A 76 -0.75 4.75 9.43
C SER A 76 0.24 5.62 8.66
N ALA A 77 -0.12 6.08 7.45
CA ALA A 77 0.71 6.99 6.67
C ALA A 77 0.82 8.38 7.34
N ALA A 78 -0.28 8.91 7.88
CA ALA A 78 -0.26 10.15 8.64
C ALA A 78 0.62 10.05 9.89
N PHE A 79 0.51 8.93 10.63
CA PHE A 79 1.36 8.65 11.77
C PHE A 79 2.84 8.53 11.39
N ALA A 80 3.16 7.78 10.34
CA ALA A 80 4.53 7.63 9.84
C ALA A 80 5.13 8.96 9.40
N LEU A 81 4.33 9.82 8.74
CA LEU A 81 4.78 11.15 8.33
C LEU A 81 5.00 12.08 9.53
N ALA A 82 4.12 12.03 10.54
CA ALA A 82 4.30 12.78 11.78
C ALA A 82 5.58 12.35 12.51
N LEU A 83 5.86 11.04 12.54
CA LEU A 83 7.09 10.49 13.10
C LEU A 83 8.32 10.93 12.30
N ALA A 84 8.29 10.83 10.97
CA ALA A 84 9.38 11.27 10.10
C ALA A 84 9.70 12.77 10.30
N ARG A 85 8.66 13.61 10.40
CA ARG A 85 8.82 15.03 10.72
C ARG A 85 9.46 15.24 12.10
N ARG A 86 9.07 14.44 13.11
CA ARG A 86 9.64 14.54 14.45
C ARG A 86 11.11 14.12 14.47
N ILE A 87 11.47 13.06 13.75
CA ILE A 87 12.87 12.61 13.59
C ILE A 87 13.70 13.72 12.94
N TYR A 88 13.22 14.30 11.84
CA TYR A 88 13.90 15.39 11.16
C TYR A 88 14.12 16.60 12.07
N GLN A 89 13.14 16.97 12.90
CA GLN A 89 13.31 18.06 13.87
C GLN A 89 14.36 17.79 14.94
N LEU A 90 14.59 16.53 15.31
CA LEU A 90 15.52 16.15 16.37
C LEU A 90 16.94 15.87 15.86
N THR A 91 17.06 15.32 14.65
CA THR A 91 18.32 14.82 14.10
C THR A 91 18.81 15.61 12.88
N GLY A 92 17.92 16.31 12.18
CA GLY A 92 18.20 16.88 10.86
C GLY A 92 18.25 15.83 9.74
N GLU A 93 18.10 14.54 10.04
CA GLU A 93 18.17 13.47 9.05
C GLU A 93 16.81 13.22 8.39
N GLU A 94 16.85 12.98 7.08
CA GLU A 94 15.68 12.77 6.23
C GLU A 94 15.61 11.36 5.60
N SER A 95 16.67 10.58 5.84
CA SER A 95 16.84 9.19 5.43
C SER A 95 17.49 8.40 6.54
N PHE A 96 17.34 7.07 6.51
CA PHE A 96 18.22 6.22 7.30
C PHE A 96 19.64 6.36 6.74
N THR A 97 20.53 7.00 7.49
CA THR A 97 21.96 7.12 7.15
C THR A 97 22.55 5.72 7.04
N ASP A 98 23.00 5.38 5.83
CA ASP A 98 23.71 4.15 5.52
C ASP A 98 25.18 4.44 5.78
N ASP A 99 25.57 4.45 7.06
CA ASP A 99 26.98 4.62 7.44
C ASP A 99 27.72 3.29 7.18
N LYS A 100 28.02 3.05 5.90
CA LYS A 100 29.32 2.64 5.31
C LYS A 100 29.19 2.15 3.86
#